data_AF-A0A1G0I240-F1
#
_entry.id   AF-A0A1G0I240-F1
#
_cell.length_a   1.000
_cell.length_b   1.000
_cell.length_c   1.000
_cell.angle_alpha   90.00
_cell.angle_beta   90.00
_cell.angle_gamma   90.00
#
_symmetry.space_group_name_H-M   'P 1'
#
loop_
_entity.id
_entity.type
_entity.pdbx_description
1 polymer ?
#
loop_
_entity_poly.entity_id
_entity_poly.type
_entity_poly.pdbx_seq_one_letter_code
_entity_poly.pdbx_strand_id
1 'polypeptide(L)'
;MVRHGVKRAGAGMLGVDLVDEYGRADPASRRRDPSLRELLDRRGRRDDLYLGRDPKAVLQPVEAISGALMLMPVGLFLQLGGFDETFRMHVEDLDLCRRTREAGYEVLVANDITVLHVGGESSRARPVWVERQKHLSLWRYFRKFEAQDTADWLKPVLWLGLWGHFIVAAARVLVRRPA
;
A
#
# COMPACT_ATOMS: atom_id res chain seq x y z
N MET A 1 -20.07 4.48 4.08
CA MET A 1 -19.17 3.35 4.37
C MET A 1 -19.77 2.29 5.28
N VAL A 2 -20.25 2.59 6.50
CA VAL A 2 -20.84 1.56 7.40
C VAL A 2 -21.97 0.77 6.73
N ARG A 3 -22.90 1.45 6.03
CA ARG A 3 -23.97 0.80 5.25
C ARG A 3 -23.45 -0.19 4.19
N HIS A 4 -22.29 0.10 3.58
CA HIS A 4 -21.66 -0.79 2.60
C HIS A 4 -21.09 -2.03 3.29
N GLY A 5 -20.38 -1.85 4.40
CA GLY A 5 -19.81 -2.95 5.18
C GLY A 5 -20.89 -3.91 5.70
N VAL A 6 -22.01 -3.39 6.23
CA VAL A 6 -23.11 -4.24 6.74
C VAL A 6 -23.80 -5.04 5.63
N LYS A 7 -23.84 -4.52 4.40
CA LYS A 7 -24.51 -5.20 3.27
C LYS A 7 -23.66 -6.30 2.61
N ARG A 8 -22.35 -6.32 2.86
CA ARG A 8 -21.41 -7.25 2.21
C ARG A 8 -20.91 -8.27 3.24
N ALA A 9 -21.49 -9.47 3.20
CA ALA A 9 -20.98 -10.60 3.96
C ALA A 9 -19.50 -10.84 3.60
N GLY A 10 -18.64 -11.00 4.60
CA GLY A 10 -17.20 -11.16 4.40
C GLY A 10 -16.40 -9.85 4.29
N ALA A 11 -17.03 -8.67 4.35
CA ALA A 11 -16.31 -7.40 4.34
C ALA A 11 -15.47 -7.22 5.63
N GLY A 12 -14.15 -7.39 5.53
CA GLY A 12 -13.22 -7.14 6.63
C GLY A 12 -12.74 -5.69 6.66
N MET A 13 -12.60 -5.07 5.50
CA MET A 13 -12.07 -3.72 5.40
C MET A 13 -12.60 -2.95 4.19
N LEU A 14 -12.89 -1.66 4.40
CA LEU A 14 -13.37 -0.75 3.38
C LEU A 14 -12.51 0.51 3.28
N GLY A 15 -12.16 0.87 2.06
CA GLY A 15 -11.64 2.17 1.66
C GLY A 15 -12.63 2.93 0.79
N VAL A 16 -12.18 4.05 0.23
CA VAL A 16 -12.97 4.94 -0.65
C VAL A 16 -12.14 5.37 -1.85
N ASP A 17 -12.78 5.98 -2.83
CA ASP A 17 -12.09 6.65 -3.93
C ASP A 17 -11.40 7.92 -3.42
N LEU A 18 -10.07 7.92 -3.33
CA LEU A 18 -9.33 9.11 -2.94
C LEU A 18 -9.00 9.94 -4.18
N VAL A 19 -9.15 11.25 -4.06
CA VAL A 19 -8.79 12.21 -5.11
C VAL A 19 -7.89 13.31 -4.56
N ASP A 20 -7.02 13.86 -5.42
CA ASP A 20 -6.24 15.03 -5.07
C ASP A 20 -7.09 16.32 -5.11
N GLU A 21 -6.47 17.45 -4.79
CA GLU A 21 -7.07 18.79 -4.82
C GLU A 21 -7.60 19.20 -6.21
N TYR A 22 -7.17 18.51 -7.27
CA TYR A 22 -7.59 18.72 -8.65
C TYR A 22 -8.64 17.69 -9.12
N GLY A 23 -9.12 16.84 -8.22
CA GLY A 23 -10.09 15.79 -8.52
C GLY A 23 -9.51 14.59 -9.27
N ARG A 24 -8.18 14.47 -9.39
CA ARG A 24 -7.54 13.31 -10.03
C ARG A 24 -7.50 12.15 -9.05
N ALA A 25 -7.83 10.95 -9.54
CA ALA A 25 -7.81 9.74 -8.73
C ALA A 25 -6.42 9.46 -8.17
N ASP A 26 -6.34 9.20 -6.87
CA ASP A 26 -5.13 8.73 -6.20
C ASP A 26 -4.98 7.22 -6.42
N PRO A 27 -3.90 6.77 -7.09
CA PRO A 27 -3.62 5.36 -7.31
C PRO A 27 -3.56 4.52 -6.02
N ALA A 28 -3.26 5.14 -4.87
CA ALA A 28 -3.22 4.45 -3.58
C ALA A 28 -4.58 3.90 -3.13
N SER A 29 -5.68 4.41 -3.69
CA SER A 29 -7.04 3.97 -3.37
C SER A 29 -7.25 2.48 -3.66
N ARG A 30 -6.64 1.96 -4.74
CA ARG A 30 -6.89 0.59 -5.25
C ARG A 30 -5.58 -0.04 -5.72
N ARG A 31 -5.01 -0.92 -4.90
CA ARG A 31 -3.69 -1.49 -5.16
C ARG A 31 -3.71 -3.01 -5.22
N ARG A 32 -2.79 -3.55 -6.02
CA ARG A 32 -2.25 -4.91 -5.89
C ARG A 32 -1.25 -4.94 -4.74
N ASP A 33 -1.03 -6.13 -4.20
CA ASP A 33 0.09 -6.41 -3.32
C ASP A 33 1.40 -6.10 -4.05
N PRO A 34 2.34 -5.45 -3.37
CA PRO A 34 3.66 -5.25 -3.94
C PRO A 34 4.39 -6.60 -3.95
N SER A 35 4.99 -6.94 -5.09
CA SER A 35 5.94 -8.04 -5.16
C SER A 35 7.33 -7.53 -5.45
N LEU A 36 8.29 -7.87 -4.58
CA LEU A 36 9.66 -7.36 -4.74
C LEU A 36 10.32 -7.93 -6.00
N ARG A 37 9.93 -9.15 -6.39
CA ARG A 37 10.35 -9.78 -7.64
C ARG A 37 9.85 -9.00 -8.85
N GLU A 38 8.55 -8.72 -8.89
CA GLU A 38 7.95 -7.99 -10.01
C GLU A 38 8.42 -6.53 -10.09
N LEU A 39 8.66 -5.89 -8.94
CA LEU A 39 9.12 -4.50 -8.89
C LEU A 39 10.52 -4.32 -9.48
N LEU A 40 11.38 -5.35 -9.40
CA LEU A 40 12.71 -5.33 -10.02
C LEU A 40 12.67 -5.64 -11.52
N ASP A 41 11.77 -6.51 -11.96
CA ASP A 41 11.54 -6.76 -13.39
C ASP A 41 10.86 -5.57 -14.11
N ARG A 42 9.95 -4.87 -13.42
CA ARG A 42 9.10 -3.81 -14.01
C ARG A 42 9.60 -2.40 -13.71
N ARG A 43 10.89 -2.07 -13.88
CA ARG A 43 11.44 -0.68 -13.82
C ARG A 43 10.96 0.25 -12.66
N GLY A 44 10.35 -0.26 -11.58
CA GLY A 44 9.92 0.47 -10.39
C GLY A 44 8.85 1.58 -10.57
N ARG A 45 7.87 1.47 -11.48
CA ARG A 45 6.81 2.51 -11.59
C ARG A 45 5.70 2.29 -10.55
N ARG A 46 5.34 3.36 -9.81
CA ARG A 46 4.25 3.35 -8.81
C ARG A 46 2.88 2.98 -9.40
N ASP A 47 2.68 3.25 -10.68
CA ASP A 47 1.41 3.02 -11.38
C ASP A 47 1.12 1.52 -11.58
N ASP A 48 2.14 0.66 -11.47
CA ASP A 48 2.00 -0.78 -11.75
C ASP A 48 1.17 -1.51 -10.68
N LEU A 49 1.02 -0.92 -9.49
CA LEU A 49 0.15 -1.48 -8.44
C LEU A 49 -1.31 -1.06 -8.62
N TYR A 50 -1.60 -0.02 -9.41
CA TYR A 50 -2.95 0.51 -9.51
C TYR A 50 -3.87 -0.44 -10.27
N LEU A 51 -4.97 -0.84 -9.65
CA LEU A 51 -5.93 -1.77 -10.26
C LEU A 51 -6.92 -1.11 -11.22
N GLY A 52 -6.99 0.23 -11.24
CA GLY A 52 -8.06 0.93 -11.94
C GLY A 52 -9.39 0.89 -11.20
N ARG A 53 -10.29 1.81 -11.56
CA ARG A 53 -11.67 1.84 -11.07
C ARG A 53 -12.55 1.06 -12.03
N ASP A 54 -13.29 0.08 -11.52
CA ASP A 54 -14.39 -0.56 -12.24
C ASP A 54 -15.64 0.34 -12.15
N PRO A 55 -16.11 0.92 -13.28
CA PRO A 55 -17.27 1.80 -13.26
C PRO A 55 -18.59 1.08 -12.93
N LYS A 56 -18.63 -0.26 -13.03
CA LYS A 56 -19.83 -1.06 -12.77
C LYS A 56 -19.92 -1.54 -11.33
N ALA A 57 -18.82 -1.51 -10.59
CA ALA A 57 -18.76 -1.97 -9.21
C ALA A 57 -18.90 -0.79 -8.24
N VAL A 58 -19.99 -0.78 -7.44
CA VAL A 58 -20.12 0.16 -6.30
C VAL A 58 -19.11 -0.21 -5.20
N LEU A 59 -18.99 -1.50 -4.90
CA LEU A 59 -17.96 -2.06 -4.04
C LEU A 59 -17.04 -2.94 -4.89
N GLN A 60 -15.79 -2.52 -5.01
CA GLN A 60 -14.78 -3.22 -5.80
C GLN A 60 -13.83 -3.97 -4.85
N PRO A 61 -13.72 -5.29 -4.96
CA PRO A 61 -12.66 -6.06 -4.29
C PRO A 61 -11.29 -5.64 -4.80
N VAL A 62 -10.36 -5.45 -3.88
CA VAL A 62 -8.96 -5.10 -4.17
C VAL A 62 -8.04 -5.85 -3.21
N GLU A 63 -6.74 -5.87 -3.50
CA GLU A 63 -5.77 -6.51 -2.61
C GLU A 63 -5.38 -5.58 -1.46
N ALA A 64 -5.30 -4.27 -1.72
CA ALA A 64 -5.07 -3.26 -0.71
C ALA A 64 -5.68 -1.89 -1.02
N ILE A 65 -5.96 -1.14 0.06
CA ILE A 65 -6.49 0.24 0.07
C ILE A 65 -5.55 1.17 0.81
N SER A 66 -5.64 2.47 0.58
CA SER A 66 -4.83 3.50 1.24
C SER A 66 -5.08 3.58 2.75
N GLY A 67 -4.00 3.67 3.53
CA GLY A 67 -4.05 4.01 4.95
C GLY A 67 -4.67 5.38 5.27
N ALA A 68 -4.85 6.26 4.27
CA ALA A 68 -5.47 7.56 4.46
C ALA A 68 -6.93 7.47 4.93
N LEU A 69 -7.65 6.41 4.54
CA LEU A 69 -9.00 6.15 5.04
C LEU A 69 -9.31 4.66 4.97
N MET A 70 -9.35 4.01 6.15
CA MET A 70 -9.70 2.61 6.31
C MET A 70 -10.82 2.48 7.35
N LEU A 71 -11.84 1.67 7.03
CA LEU A 71 -12.89 1.27 7.95
C LEU A 71 -12.84 -0.24 8.12
N MET A 72 -12.75 -0.70 9.37
CA MET A 72 -12.68 -2.11 9.74
C MET A 72 -13.44 -2.36 11.05
N PRO A 73 -14.07 -3.53 11.26
CA PRO A 73 -14.61 -3.90 12.57
C PRO A 73 -13.52 -3.92 13.64
N VAL A 74 -13.75 -3.27 14.78
CA VAL A 74 -12.76 -3.22 15.88
C VAL A 74 -12.35 -4.62 16.35
N GLY A 75 -13.30 -5.56 16.41
CA GLY A 75 -13.00 -6.95 16.76
C GLY A 75 -12.00 -7.62 15.82
N LEU A 76 -12.14 -7.39 14.50
CA LEU A 76 -11.20 -7.90 13.50
C LEU A 76 -9.83 -7.23 13.61
N PHE A 77 -9.80 -5.91 13.82
CA PHE A 77 -8.54 -5.18 14.02
C PHE A 77 -7.75 -5.74 15.21
N LEU A 78 -8.43 -5.95 16.34
CA LEU A 78 -7.82 -6.52 17.54
C LEU A 78 -7.42 -7.99 17.35
N GLN A 79 -8.25 -8.80 16.69
CA GLN A 79 -7.93 -10.19 16.36
C GLN A 79 -6.66 -10.31 15.52
N LEU A 80 -6.48 -9.39 14.56
CA LEU A 80 -5.29 -9.37 13.71
C LEU A 80 -4.05 -8.80 14.43
N GLY A 81 -4.20 -8.26 15.64
CA GLY A 81 -3.10 -7.61 16.37
C GLY A 81 -2.82 -6.17 15.90
N GLY A 82 -3.77 -5.53 15.24
CA GLY A 82 -3.67 -4.15 14.78
C GLY A 82 -2.65 -3.92 13.67
N PHE A 83 -2.10 -2.70 13.60
CA PHE A 83 -0.98 -2.38 12.72
C PHE A 83 0.31 -3.03 13.26
N ASP A 84 1.15 -3.52 12.36
CA ASP A 84 2.46 -4.03 12.73
C ASP A 84 3.42 -2.84 12.98
N GLU A 85 3.68 -2.57 14.27
CA GLU A 85 4.49 -1.42 14.72
C GLU A 85 5.94 -1.45 14.24
N THR A 86 6.41 -2.58 13.69
CA THR A 86 7.72 -2.63 13.06
C THR A 86 7.77 -1.75 11.81
N PHE A 87 6.65 -1.53 11.12
CA PHE A 87 6.50 -0.57 10.03
C PHE A 87 6.35 0.85 10.60
N ARG A 88 7.41 1.66 10.54
CA ARG A 88 7.35 3.06 11.04
C ARG A 88 6.59 3.99 10.09
N MET A 89 6.62 3.70 8.79
CA MET A 89 5.95 4.48 7.75
C MET A 89 5.94 3.72 6.42
N HIS A 90 4.84 3.84 5.69
CA HIS A 90 4.55 3.15 4.42
C HIS A 90 4.51 1.62 4.57
N VAL A 91 3.58 1.00 3.83
CA VAL A 91 3.37 -0.47 3.74
C VAL A 91 2.69 -1.07 4.97
N GLU A 92 2.50 -0.32 6.07
CA GLU A 92 1.71 -0.77 7.23
C GLU A 92 0.25 -1.04 6.87
N ASP A 93 -0.29 -0.26 5.93
CA ASP A 93 -1.63 -0.41 5.38
C ASP A 93 -1.74 -1.65 4.48
N LEU A 94 -0.73 -1.88 3.62
CA LEU A 94 -0.63 -3.08 2.77
C LEU A 94 -0.52 -4.36 3.60
N ASP A 95 0.29 -4.34 4.67
CA ASP A 95 0.42 -5.45 5.62
C ASP A 95 -0.93 -5.81 6.26
N LEU A 96 -1.66 -4.82 6.76
CA LEU A 96 -2.96 -5.04 7.38
C LEU A 96 -4.00 -5.53 6.34
N CYS A 97 -3.97 -5.00 5.12
CA CYS A 97 -4.82 -5.48 4.01
C CYS A 97 -4.57 -6.96 3.69
N ARG A 98 -3.30 -7.35 3.57
CA ARG A 98 -2.95 -8.74 3.28
C ARG A 98 -3.36 -9.68 4.43
N ARG A 99 -3.06 -9.32 5.68
CA ARG A 99 -3.49 -10.12 6.85
C ARG A 99 -5.01 -10.24 6.96
N THR A 100 -5.74 -9.21 6.58
CA THR A 100 -7.21 -9.24 6.51
C THR A 100 -7.69 -10.30 5.52
N ARG A 101 -7.07 -10.38 4.34
CA ARG A 101 -7.38 -11.39 3.32
C ARG A 101 -6.94 -12.79 3.72
N GLU A 102 -5.78 -12.94 4.35
CA GLU A 102 -5.30 -14.22 4.88
C GLU A 102 -6.19 -14.76 6.02
N ALA A 103 -6.89 -13.88 6.74
CA ALA A 103 -7.91 -14.25 7.73
C ALA A 103 -9.29 -14.58 7.11
N GLY A 104 -9.41 -14.60 5.78
CA GLY A 104 -10.62 -14.99 5.06
C GLY A 104 -11.62 -13.86 4.81
N TYR A 105 -11.24 -12.60 5.03
CA TYR A 105 -12.10 -11.44 4.79
C TYR A 105 -11.74 -10.68 3.51
N GLU A 106 -12.70 -9.95 2.96
CA GLU A 106 -12.50 -9.09 1.80
C GLU A 106 -11.96 -7.70 2.18
N VAL A 107 -11.11 -7.15 1.30
CA VAL A 107 -10.72 -5.74 1.27
C VAL A 107 -11.41 -5.10 0.08
N LEU A 108 -12.14 -4.01 0.33
CA LEU A 108 -13.07 -3.41 -0.63
C LEU A 108 -12.84 -1.90 -0.75
N VAL A 109 -13.13 -1.35 -1.93
CA VAL A 109 -13.21 0.10 -2.15
C VAL A 109 -14.63 0.47 -2.53
N ALA A 110 -15.19 1.46 -1.82
CA ALA A 110 -16.45 2.10 -2.18
C ALA A 110 -16.20 3.14 -3.29
N ASN A 111 -16.54 2.78 -4.53
CA ASN A 111 -16.33 3.63 -5.71
C ASN A 111 -17.34 4.78 -5.81
N ASP A 112 -18.44 4.72 -5.07
CA ASP A 112 -19.48 5.75 -4.98
C ASP A 112 -19.20 6.82 -3.92
N ILE A 113 -18.12 6.67 -3.14
CA ILE A 113 -17.70 7.62 -2.11
C ILE A 113 -16.34 8.16 -2.50
N THR A 114 -16.25 9.49 -2.63
CA THR A 114 -15.01 10.19 -2.95
C THR A 114 -14.55 11.06 -1.79
N VAL A 115 -13.27 10.98 -1.44
CA VAL A 115 -12.66 11.78 -0.36
C VAL A 115 -11.39 12.46 -0.86
N LEU A 116 -11.23 13.74 -0.51
CA LEU A 116 -10.02 14.49 -0.79
C LEU A 116 -8.85 13.95 0.06
N HIS A 117 -7.74 13.63 -0.60
CA HIS A 117 -6.49 13.21 0.04
C HIS A 117 -5.36 14.16 -0.37
N VAL A 118 -4.94 15.00 0.57
CA VAL A 118 -3.76 15.87 0.40
C VAL A 118 -2.51 15.05 0.75
N GLY A 119 -1.94 14.42 -0.28
CA GLY A 119 -0.76 13.58 -0.13
C GLY A 119 0.56 14.37 -0.07
N GLY A 120 1.63 13.70 0.35
CA GLY A 120 3.01 14.21 0.20
C GLY A 120 3.53 15.11 1.32
N GLU A 121 2.69 15.56 2.25
CA GLU A 121 3.11 16.42 3.37
C GLU A 121 4.20 15.78 4.23
N SER A 122 4.05 14.50 4.60
CA SER A 122 5.06 13.76 5.38
C SER A 122 6.41 13.63 4.66
N SER A 123 6.43 13.71 3.32
CA SER A 123 7.65 13.61 2.52
C SER A 123 8.41 14.93 2.42
N ARG A 124 7.74 16.08 2.59
CA ARG A 124 8.36 17.41 2.39
C ARG A 124 9.46 17.71 3.40
N ALA A 125 9.27 17.35 4.67
CA ALA A 125 10.21 17.69 5.72
C ALA A 125 11.50 16.83 5.72
N ARG A 126 11.41 15.55 5.34
CA ARG A 126 12.54 14.60 5.44
C ARG A 126 12.52 13.59 4.28
N PRO A 127 12.71 14.02 3.03
CA PRO A 127 12.40 13.19 1.87
C PRO A 127 13.32 11.96 1.75
N VAL A 128 14.62 12.09 2.04
CA VAL A 128 15.55 10.94 2.05
C VAL A 128 15.20 9.94 3.15
N TRP A 129 14.78 10.42 4.33
CA TRP A 129 14.37 9.55 5.43
C TRP A 129 13.09 8.78 5.07
N VAL A 130 12.11 9.44 4.47
CA VAL A 130 10.87 8.80 3.99
C VAL A 130 11.16 7.76 2.93
N GLU A 131 12.01 8.09 1.94
CA GLU A 131 12.44 7.10 0.94
C GLU A 131 13.13 5.90 1.59
N ARG A 132 13.99 6.11 2.61
CA ARG A 132 14.60 5.01 3.36
C ARG A 132 13.56 4.15 4.08
N GLN A 133 12.52 4.76 4.69
CA GLN A 133 11.46 3.98 5.33
C GLN A 133 10.69 3.13 4.32
N LYS A 134 10.36 3.66 3.13
CA LYS A 134 9.70 2.87 2.07
C LYS A 134 10.47 1.61 1.73
N HIS A 135 11.80 1.70 1.58
CA HIS A 135 12.63 0.55 1.24
C HIS A 135 12.76 -0.44 2.39
N LEU A 136 12.93 0.05 3.63
CA LEU A 136 12.94 -0.82 4.82
C LEU A 136 11.61 -1.55 5.01
N SER A 137 10.51 -0.84 4.89
CA SER A 137 9.16 -1.39 4.99
C SER A 137 8.88 -2.39 3.88
N LEU A 138 9.26 -2.10 2.63
CA LEU A 138 9.11 -3.05 1.53
C LEU A 138 9.93 -4.33 1.72
N TRP A 139 11.18 -4.21 2.22
CA TRP A 139 11.99 -5.38 2.57
C TRP A 139 11.36 -6.22 3.69
N ARG A 140 10.76 -5.57 4.70
CA ARG A 140 10.03 -6.28 5.77
C ARG A 140 8.81 -7.02 5.24
N TYR A 141 8.03 -6.36 4.39
CA TYR A 141 6.89 -6.96 3.73
C TYR A 141 7.29 -8.19 2.90
N PHE A 142 8.35 -8.07 2.09
CA PHE A 142 8.94 -9.21 1.37
C PHE A 142 9.30 -10.36 2.33
N ARG A 143 10.02 -10.05 3.42
CA ARG A 143 10.41 -11.06 4.42
C ARG A 143 9.24 -11.77 5.07
N LYS A 144 8.13 -11.05 5.28
CA LYS A 144 6.93 -11.56 5.94
C LYS A 144 6.10 -12.45 5.02
N PHE A 145 6.03 -12.13 3.74
CA PHE A 145 5.01 -12.69 2.84
C PHE A 145 5.51 -13.40 1.59
N GLU A 146 6.76 -13.16 1.16
CA GLU A 146 7.29 -13.72 -0.09
C GLU A 146 8.59 -14.51 0.12
N ALA A 147 9.33 -14.25 1.20
CA ALA A 147 10.66 -14.83 1.39
C ALA A 147 10.66 -16.35 1.58
N GLN A 148 9.58 -16.92 2.12
CA GLN A 148 9.45 -18.38 2.26
C GLN A 148 9.31 -19.08 0.90
N ASP A 149 8.67 -18.42 -0.07
CA ASP A 149 8.44 -18.95 -1.41
C ASP A 149 9.56 -18.54 -2.39
N THR A 150 10.58 -17.83 -1.89
CA THR A 150 11.70 -17.30 -2.67
C THR A 150 12.97 -18.11 -2.46
N ALA A 151 13.58 -18.53 -3.58
CA ALA A 151 14.85 -19.24 -3.56
C ALA A 151 15.93 -18.44 -2.81
N ASP A 152 16.71 -19.11 -1.96
CA ASP A 152 17.66 -18.44 -1.05
C ASP A 152 18.72 -17.61 -1.79
N TRP A 153 19.16 -18.07 -2.96
CA TRP A 153 20.13 -17.34 -3.78
C TRP A 153 19.56 -16.04 -4.37
N LEU A 154 18.24 -15.94 -4.53
CA LEU A 154 17.59 -14.76 -5.10
C LEU A 154 17.40 -13.66 -4.05
N LYS A 155 17.26 -14.02 -2.76
CA LYS A 155 17.11 -13.06 -1.64
C LYS A 155 18.20 -11.98 -1.60
N PRO A 156 19.51 -12.29 -1.69
CA PRO A 156 20.55 -11.25 -1.73
C PRO A 156 20.48 -10.39 -3.00
N VAL A 157 20.09 -10.95 -4.15
CA VAL A 157 19.91 -10.19 -5.40
C VAL A 157 18.77 -9.18 -5.25
N LEU A 158 17.62 -9.59 -4.71
CA LEU A 158 16.49 -8.71 -4.46
C LEU A 158 16.84 -7.61 -3.45
N TRP A 159 17.60 -7.96 -2.40
CA TRP A 159 18.09 -6.99 -1.42
C TRP A 159 19.00 -5.94 -2.06
N LEU A 160 19.99 -6.37 -2.86
CA LEU A 160 20.89 -5.47 -3.57
C LEU A 160 20.14 -4.59 -4.57
N GLY A 161 19.21 -5.16 -5.33
CA GLY A 161 18.37 -4.42 -6.27
C GLY A 161 17.54 -3.33 -5.58
N LEU A 162 16.90 -3.67 -4.46
CA LEU A 162 16.11 -2.74 -3.66
C LEU A 162 16.95 -1.59 -3.12
N TRP A 163 18.12 -1.87 -2.54
CA TRP A 163 18.99 -0.83 -1.98
C TRP A 163 19.74 -0.03 -3.06
N GLY A 164 20.02 -0.63 -4.22
CA GLY A 164 20.49 0.08 -5.40
C GLY A 164 19.45 1.10 -5.89
N HIS A 165 18.17 0.71 -5.95
CA HIS A 165 17.07 1.62 -6.26
C HIS A 165 16.97 2.76 -5.23
N PHE A 166 17.14 2.47 -3.92
CA PHE A 166 17.18 3.50 -2.89
C PHE A 166 18.25 4.56 -3.14
N ILE A 167 19.47 4.16 -3.49
CA ILE A 167 20.58 5.10 -3.77
C ILE A 167 20.18 6.05 -4.90
N VAL A 168 19.61 5.52 -5.98
CA VAL A 168 19.14 6.32 -7.12
C VAL A 168 18.00 7.24 -6.72
N ALA A 169 17.00 6.75 -5.96
CA ALA A 169 15.87 7.54 -5.50
C ALA A 169 16.31 8.68 -4.55
N ALA A 170 17.20 8.39 -3.60
CA ALA A 170 17.78 9.37 -2.68
C ALA A 170 18.58 10.45 -3.43
N ALA A 171 19.38 10.06 -4.42
CA ALA A 171 20.11 11.01 -5.26
C ALA A 171 19.16 11.94 -6.03
N ARG A 172 18.09 11.41 -6.63
CA ARG A 172 17.07 12.22 -7.33
C ARG A 172 16.38 13.21 -6.39
N VAL A 173 16.07 12.78 -5.17
CA VAL A 173 15.46 13.64 -4.13
C VAL A 173 16.40 14.77 -3.72
N LEU A 174 17.70 14.51 -3.58
CA LEU A 174 18.69 15.53 -3.22
C LEU A 174 18.95 16.54 -4.35
N VAL A 175 18.89 16.10 -5.61
CA VAL A 175 19.07 16.97 -6.79
C VAL A 175 17.83 17.85 -7.04
N ARG A 176 16.63 17.34 -6.77
CA ARG A 176 15.39 18.14 -6.80
C ARG A 176 15.30 18.99 -5.54
N ARG A 177 15.97 20.15 -5.52
CA ARG A 177 15.80 21.12 -4.42
C ARG A 177 14.32 21.50 -4.29
N PRO A 178 13.78 21.62 -3.06
CA PRO A 178 12.49 22.26 -2.86
C PRO A 178 12.61 23.71 -3.34
N ALA A 179 11.73 24.10 -4.26
CA ALA A 179 11.46 25.50 -4.58
C ALA A 179 10.67 26.14 -3.42
#